data_AF-A0A7J9ITW5-F1
#
_entry.id   AF-A0A7J9ITW5-F1
#
_cell.length_a   1.000
_cell.length_b   1.000
_cell.length_c   1.000
_cell.angle_alpha   90.00
_cell.angle_beta   90.00
_cell.angle_gamma   90.00
#
_symmetry.space_group_name_H-M   'P 1'
#
loop_
_entity.id
_entity.type
_entity.pdbx_description
1 polymer ?
#
loop_
_entity_poly.entity_id
_entity_poly.type
_entity_poly.pdbx_seq_one_letter_code
_entity_poly.pdbx_strand_id
1 'polypeptide(L)'
;MEGSSHGEIFHHVITIMEEKINQPPRRLSENAGNEFCCIFRVPESFVGINKKAYQPHIVSIGPYHYGKDHLEMMQEHKWRFLGSFLRRTRRHNVDLVHLFRAVEQMEERIRECYSEMIEIDKNSLVKMMVLDGCFVVELFCIVGGLSDTNIDDPIFNMQWILTFIMRDLLRLENQIPFFVLETLFKLSISGSDRKNVCSLTQLSLEFFNYMVQRPVEVIENHADLIGKHLLDLFRMSFLPSSSQVTPRNRTTSSSGELSRNTSSTERTSTISTCLSEETSKMSTSSTEEPSTFLQLIPSAKKLHLAGIQFKPGKSDSFLDVKFNNGVLQIPLLTIDDFSSSVFLNCVAFEQCYHYITNHVTTYATFMGCLIN
;
A
#
# COMPACT_ATOMS: atom_id res chain seq x y z
N MET A 1 40.25 46.32 -13.70
CA MET A 1 39.96 45.73 -12.37
C MET A 1 38.65 44.97 -12.46
N GLU A 2 38.61 43.84 -13.18
CA GLU A 2 37.35 43.06 -13.40
C GLU A 2 37.47 41.61 -12.90
N GLY A 3 38.59 41.24 -12.26
CA GLY A 3 38.83 39.87 -11.78
C GLY A 3 38.35 39.55 -10.35
N SER A 4 37.88 40.54 -9.58
CA SER A 4 37.54 40.35 -8.14
C SER A 4 36.10 39.91 -7.90
N SER A 5 35.16 40.38 -8.73
CA SER A 5 33.72 40.13 -8.53
C SER A 5 33.32 38.67 -8.79
N HIS A 6 33.99 37.99 -9.73
CA HIS A 6 33.68 36.59 -10.05
C HIS A 6 34.08 35.61 -8.95
N GLY A 7 35.21 35.87 -8.26
CA GLY A 7 35.68 35.03 -7.15
C GLY A 7 34.81 35.15 -5.91
N GLU A 8 34.30 36.35 -5.62
CA GLU A 8 33.38 36.60 -4.50
C GLU A 8 32.00 35.94 -4.72
N ILE A 9 31.47 36.01 -5.95
CA ILE A 9 30.22 35.32 -6.31
C ILE A 9 30.40 33.80 -6.20
N PHE A 10 31.52 33.26 -6.67
CA PHE A 10 31.80 31.83 -6.62
C PHE A 10 31.92 31.32 -5.17
N HIS A 11 32.61 32.07 -4.30
CA HIS A 11 32.69 31.74 -2.87
C HIS A 11 31.32 31.81 -2.18
N HIS A 12 30.52 32.84 -2.46
CA HIS A 12 29.19 32.98 -1.89
C HIS A 12 28.26 31.83 -2.28
N VAL A 13 28.29 31.39 -3.54
CA VAL A 13 27.53 30.23 -4.02
C VAL A 13 27.99 28.94 -3.32
N ILE A 14 29.30 28.74 -3.14
CA ILE A 14 29.82 27.58 -2.39
C ILE A 14 29.30 27.60 -0.95
N THR A 15 29.35 28.74 -0.25
CA THR A 15 28.85 28.84 1.13
C THR A 15 27.36 28.53 1.22
N ILE A 16 26.54 29.04 0.29
CA ILE A 16 25.10 28.69 0.23
C ILE A 16 24.91 27.18 0.01
N MET A 17 25.72 26.58 -0.86
CA MET A 17 25.65 25.14 -1.13
C MET A 17 26.08 24.33 0.09
N GLU A 18 27.14 24.72 0.79
CA GLU A 18 27.61 24.08 2.04
C GLU A 18 26.57 24.21 3.15
N GLU A 19 25.96 25.39 3.32
CA GLU A 19 24.84 25.58 4.26
C GLU A 19 23.65 24.68 3.91
N LYS A 20 23.33 24.55 2.62
CA LYS A 20 22.22 23.72 2.15
C LYS A 20 22.50 22.22 2.29
N ILE A 21 23.74 21.78 2.11
CA ILE A 21 24.18 20.39 2.33
C ILE A 21 24.04 20.00 3.81
N ASN A 22 24.32 20.94 4.72
CA ASN A 22 24.26 20.71 6.16
C ASN A 22 22.85 20.87 6.76
N GLN A 23 21.86 21.34 5.98
CA GLN A 23 20.47 21.42 6.42
C GLN A 23 19.75 20.07 6.22
N PRO A 24 18.98 19.60 7.20
CA PRO A 24 18.15 18.41 7.00
C PRO A 24 17.12 18.66 5.88
N PRO A 25 16.78 17.64 5.09
CA PRO A 25 15.76 17.77 4.05
C PRO A 25 14.45 18.27 4.65
N ARG A 26 13.85 19.31 4.07
CA ARG A 26 12.58 19.88 4.57
C ARG A 26 11.34 19.10 4.15
N ARG A 27 11.40 18.42 3.00
CA ARG A 27 10.25 17.72 2.40
C ARG A 27 10.35 16.21 2.53
N LEU A 28 11.57 15.68 2.44
CA LEU A 28 11.82 14.25 2.60
C LEU A 28 12.01 13.95 4.09
N SER A 29 11.39 12.88 4.55
CA SER A 29 11.74 12.30 5.84
C SER A 29 13.22 11.88 5.82
N GLU A 30 13.95 12.11 6.91
CA GLU A 30 15.33 11.60 7.06
C GLU A 30 15.40 10.08 6.87
N ASN A 31 14.28 9.40 7.15
CA ASN A 31 14.12 7.95 7.03
C ASN A 31 13.54 7.49 5.69
N ALA A 32 13.35 8.38 4.70
CA ALA A 32 12.67 8.05 3.45
C ALA A 32 13.32 6.89 2.65
N GLY A 33 14.61 6.62 2.87
CA GLY A 33 15.33 5.49 2.28
C GLY A 33 15.51 4.27 3.20
N ASN A 34 14.96 4.30 4.42
CA ASN A 34 15.10 3.25 5.43
C ASN A 34 14.04 2.15 5.25
N GLU A 35 14.31 0.94 5.73
CA GLU A 35 13.38 -0.19 5.69
C GLU A 35 12.10 0.03 6.50
N PHE A 36 12.10 1.00 7.43
CA PHE A 36 10.91 1.35 8.21
C PHE A 36 9.97 2.29 7.43
N CYS A 37 10.48 3.09 6.49
CA CYS A 37 9.67 3.95 5.64
C CYS A 37 8.94 3.13 4.58
N CYS A 38 7.64 2.94 4.78
CA CYS A 38 6.79 2.08 3.96
C CYS A 38 5.51 2.77 3.47
N ILE A 39 5.23 4.00 3.90
CA ILE A 39 4.05 4.77 3.50
C ILE A 39 4.52 5.97 2.68
N PHE A 40 4.42 5.82 1.37
CA PHE A 40 4.99 6.76 0.40
C PHE A 40 3.96 7.74 -0.11
N ARG A 41 4.41 8.98 -0.33
CA ARG A 41 3.74 9.89 -1.27
C ARG A 41 4.03 9.40 -2.68
N VAL A 42 2.99 9.30 -3.49
CA VAL A 42 3.10 8.80 -4.85
C VAL A 42 3.84 9.86 -5.67
N PRO A 43 4.90 9.48 -6.42
CA PRO A 43 5.63 10.41 -7.26
C PRO A 43 4.72 11.18 -8.23
N GLU A 44 4.99 12.46 -8.44
CA GLU A 44 4.19 13.31 -9.35
C GLU A 44 4.13 12.76 -10.78
N SER A 45 5.16 12.03 -11.22
CA SER A 45 5.13 11.35 -12.52
C SER A 45 4.00 10.33 -12.62
N PHE A 46 3.65 9.64 -11.53
CA PHE A 46 2.55 8.66 -11.50
C PHE A 46 1.21 9.38 -11.36
N VAL A 47 1.15 10.42 -10.52
CA VAL A 47 -0.04 11.25 -10.33
C VAL A 47 -0.45 11.95 -11.62
N GLY A 48 0.51 12.45 -12.40
CA GLY A 48 0.29 13.08 -13.70
C GLY A 48 -0.38 12.16 -14.72
N ILE A 49 -0.21 10.85 -14.57
CA ILE A 49 -0.80 9.83 -15.44
C ILE A 49 -2.21 9.49 -14.98
N ASN A 50 -2.38 9.16 -13.69
CA ASN A 50 -3.69 8.78 -13.15
C ASN A 50 -3.89 9.25 -11.71
N LYS A 51 -4.18 10.54 -11.56
CA LYS A 51 -4.44 11.18 -10.26
C LYS A 51 -5.54 10.48 -9.45
N LYS A 52 -6.62 10.02 -10.11
CA LYS A 52 -7.77 9.40 -9.43
C LYS A 52 -7.43 8.05 -8.79
N ALA A 53 -6.38 7.38 -9.28
CA ALA A 53 -5.93 6.10 -8.75
C ALA A 53 -5.28 6.18 -7.37
N TYR A 54 -4.82 7.36 -6.95
CA TYR A 54 -4.06 7.52 -5.70
C TYR A 54 -4.80 8.31 -4.63
N GLN A 55 -5.84 9.06 -4.98
CA GLN A 55 -6.60 9.89 -4.02
C GLN A 55 -7.79 9.17 -3.40
N PRO A 56 -7.96 9.19 -2.07
CA PRO A 56 -9.14 8.62 -1.42
C PRO A 56 -10.41 9.38 -1.82
N HIS A 57 -11.50 8.63 -1.90
CA HIS A 57 -12.81 9.11 -2.35
C HIS A 57 -13.69 9.54 -1.18
N ILE A 58 -13.73 8.77 -0.10
CA ILE A 58 -14.65 8.99 1.02
C ILE A 58 -13.98 8.93 2.39
N VAL A 59 -12.87 8.22 2.55
CA VAL A 59 -12.21 8.07 3.85
C VAL A 59 -10.72 8.36 3.77
N SER A 60 -10.27 9.38 4.50
CA SER A 60 -8.86 9.58 4.82
C SER A 60 -8.46 8.69 5.97
N ILE A 61 -7.30 8.07 5.93
CA ILE A 61 -6.67 7.32 7.02
C ILE A 61 -5.21 7.76 7.11
N GLY A 62 -4.81 8.22 8.29
CA GLY A 62 -3.48 8.79 8.50
C GLY A 62 -3.34 10.23 7.96
N PRO A 63 -2.10 10.77 7.95
CA PRO A 63 -1.85 12.20 7.86
C PRO A 63 -1.93 12.80 6.45
N TYR A 64 -1.60 12.05 5.39
CA TYR A 64 -1.43 12.61 4.04
C TYR A 64 -2.71 13.18 3.40
N HIS A 65 -3.88 12.77 3.88
CA HIS A 65 -5.17 13.23 3.39
C HIS A 65 -6.06 13.84 4.47
N TYR A 66 -5.49 14.05 5.66
CA TYR A 66 -6.20 14.63 6.78
C TYR A 66 -6.65 16.07 6.48
N GLY A 67 -7.87 16.41 6.87
CA GLY A 67 -8.42 17.77 6.73
C GLY A 67 -8.86 18.16 5.32
N LYS A 68 -8.98 17.23 4.37
CA LYS A 68 -9.56 17.53 3.05
C LYS A 68 -11.08 17.59 3.14
N ASP A 69 -11.66 18.70 2.68
CA ASP A 69 -13.10 19.02 2.73
C ASP A 69 -13.99 17.85 2.25
N HIS A 70 -13.63 17.22 1.14
CA HIS A 70 -14.43 16.13 0.55
C HIS A 70 -14.42 14.82 1.37
N LEU A 71 -13.58 14.73 2.41
CA LEU A 71 -13.42 13.56 3.28
C LEU A 71 -13.93 13.81 4.70
N GLU A 72 -14.45 15.01 5.00
CA GLU A 72 -14.83 15.40 6.36
C GLU A 72 -16.00 14.58 6.92
N MET A 73 -17.00 14.26 6.08
CA MET A 73 -18.17 13.48 6.51
C MET A 73 -17.78 12.17 7.21
N MET A 74 -16.77 11.47 6.70
CA MET A 74 -16.34 10.22 7.29
C MET A 74 -15.67 10.39 8.66
N GLN A 75 -15.15 11.58 8.99
CA GLN A 75 -14.60 11.85 10.32
C GLN A 75 -15.68 11.70 11.40
N GLU A 76 -16.94 12.07 11.12
CA GLU A 76 -18.05 11.88 12.04
C GLU A 76 -18.31 10.40 12.35
N HIS A 77 -18.24 9.54 11.33
CA HIS A 77 -18.37 8.11 11.50
C HIS A 77 -17.21 7.50 12.28
N LYS A 78 -15.97 7.99 12.10
CA LYS A 78 -14.84 7.51 12.91
C LYS A 78 -15.07 7.73 14.41
N TRP A 79 -15.66 8.85 14.80
CA TRP A 79 -16.02 9.10 16.20
C TRP A 79 -17.10 8.12 16.71
N ARG A 80 -18.09 7.78 15.88
CA ARG A 80 -19.09 6.75 16.20
C ARG A 80 -18.43 5.39 16.41
N PHE A 81 -17.48 5.02 15.54
CA PHE A 81 -16.73 3.76 15.63
C PHE A 81 -15.81 3.74 16.85
N LEU A 82 -15.15 4.84 17.19
CA LEU A 82 -14.40 4.94 18.44
C LEU A 82 -15.32 4.73 19.67
N GLY A 83 -16.52 5.30 19.64
CA GLY A 83 -17.53 5.05 20.67
C GLY A 83 -17.94 3.57 20.77
N SER A 84 -18.14 2.91 19.63
CA SER A 84 -18.42 1.46 19.56
C SER A 84 -17.28 0.63 20.13
N PHE A 85 -16.06 0.88 19.65
CA PHE A 85 -14.83 0.25 20.11
C PHE A 85 -14.72 0.36 21.64
N LEU A 86 -14.82 1.57 22.19
CA LEU A 86 -14.72 1.78 23.63
C LEU A 86 -15.83 1.11 24.44
N ARG A 87 -17.06 1.02 23.93
CA ARG A 87 -18.13 0.25 24.61
C ARG A 87 -17.77 -1.23 24.71
N ARG A 88 -17.17 -1.79 23.66
CA ARG A 88 -16.75 -3.19 23.62
C ARG A 88 -15.56 -3.43 24.56
N THR A 89 -14.52 -2.60 24.49
CA THR A 89 -13.27 -2.81 25.24
C THR A 89 -13.37 -2.49 26.74
N ARG A 90 -14.29 -1.60 27.15
CA ARG A 90 -14.52 -1.29 28.57
C ARG A 90 -14.95 -2.50 29.39
N ARG A 91 -15.56 -3.51 28.77
CA ARG A 91 -15.89 -4.79 29.42
C ARG A 91 -14.66 -5.50 29.99
N HIS A 92 -13.47 -5.15 29.50
CA HIS A 92 -12.19 -5.72 29.89
C HIS A 92 -11.22 -4.66 30.44
N ASN A 93 -11.76 -3.55 30.96
CA ASN A 93 -11.03 -2.43 31.58
C ASN A 93 -10.07 -1.66 30.65
N VAL A 94 -10.33 -1.66 29.35
CA VAL A 94 -9.57 -0.85 28.39
C VAL A 94 -10.39 0.37 27.98
N ASP A 95 -9.88 1.55 28.33
CA ASP A 95 -10.46 2.85 28.01
C ASP A 95 -9.57 3.68 27.06
N LEU A 96 -9.99 4.91 26.77
CA LEU A 96 -9.29 5.80 25.85
C LEU A 96 -7.85 6.13 26.30
N VAL A 97 -7.60 6.21 27.61
CA VAL A 97 -6.26 6.50 28.16
C VAL A 97 -5.29 5.38 27.81
N HIS A 98 -5.74 4.13 27.88
CA HIS A 98 -4.94 2.97 27.50
C HIS A 98 -4.55 3.01 26.01
N LEU A 99 -5.49 3.39 25.13
CA LEU A 99 -5.24 3.51 23.70
C LEU A 99 -4.21 4.61 23.38
N PHE A 100 -4.40 5.81 23.97
CA PHE A 100 -3.48 6.93 23.78
C PHE A 100 -2.07 6.59 24.27
N ARG A 101 -1.93 6.01 25.47
CA ARG A 101 -0.61 5.62 26.01
C ARG A 101 0.09 4.58 25.14
N ALA A 102 -0.65 3.62 24.59
CA ALA A 102 -0.08 2.59 23.74
C ALA A 102 0.44 3.17 22.43
N VAL A 103 -0.35 4.03 21.77
CA VAL A 103 0.03 4.66 20.50
C VAL A 103 1.11 5.72 20.69
N GLU A 104 1.07 6.48 21.79
CA GLU A 104 2.07 7.51 22.11
C GLU A 104 3.49 6.94 22.21
N GLN A 105 3.65 5.73 22.75
CA GLN A 105 4.95 5.04 22.85
C GLN A 105 5.51 4.64 21.48
N MET A 106 4.70 4.67 20.43
CA MET A 106 5.07 4.27 19.07
C MET A 106 5.25 5.48 18.15
N GLU A 107 5.08 6.71 18.64
CA GLU A 107 4.93 7.89 17.80
C GLU A 107 6.14 8.17 16.88
N GLU A 108 7.36 8.04 17.40
CA GLU A 108 8.58 8.20 16.59
C GLU A 108 8.61 7.16 15.47
N ARG A 109 8.39 5.88 15.80
CA ARG A 109 8.30 4.78 14.82
C ARG A 109 7.19 4.96 13.81
N ILE A 110 6.07 5.59 14.20
CA ILE A 110 4.98 5.93 13.28
C ILE A 110 5.48 6.93 12.26
N ARG A 111 6.18 8.00 12.66
CA ARG A 111 6.73 9.00 11.74
C ARG A 111 7.76 8.41 10.78
N GLU A 112 8.60 7.51 11.28
CA GLU A 112 9.58 6.78 10.46
C GLU A 112 8.95 5.98 9.32
N CYS A 113 7.67 5.62 9.44
CA CYS A 113 6.96 4.93 8.37
C CYS A 113 6.62 5.80 7.17
N TYR A 114 6.63 7.12 7.29
CA TYR A 114 6.20 8.04 6.23
C TYR A 114 7.40 8.63 5.47
N SER A 115 7.30 8.65 4.14
CA SER A 115 8.36 9.16 3.25
C SER A 115 8.55 10.68 3.31
N GLU A 116 7.51 11.42 3.69
CA GLU A 116 7.58 12.88 3.86
C GLU A 116 7.46 13.26 5.34
N MET A 117 7.99 14.44 5.68
CA MET A 117 7.88 14.99 7.03
C MET A 117 6.41 15.27 7.37
N ILE A 118 5.93 14.72 8.50
CA ILE A 118 4.59 15.02 9.01
C ILE A 118 4.64 16.30 9.85
N GLU A 119 4.16 17.41 9.30
CA GLU A 119 4.07 18.72 9.97
C GLU A 119 2.88 18.82 10.96
N ILE A 120 2.64 17.75 11.73
CA ILE A 120 1.60 17.67 12.76
C ILE A 120 2.30 17.43 14.10
N ASP A 121 1.88 18.11 15.16
CA ASP A 121 2.44 17.90 16.49
C ASP A 121 2.20 16.47 17.01
N LYS A 122 3.02 16.04 17.97
CA LYS A 122 2.96 14.69 18.56
C LYS A 122 1.55 14.31 19.02
N ASN A 123 0.87 15.19 19.76
CA ASN A 123 -0.42 14.85 20.37
C ASN A 123 -1.52 14.72 19.31
N SER A 124 -1.52 15.61 18.32
CA SER A 124 -2.44 15.55 17.19
C SER A 124 -2.22 14.29 16.34
N LEU A 125 -0.95 13.90 16.12
CA LEU A 125 -0.64 12.65 15.40
C LEU A 125 -1.12 11.42 16.17
N VAL A 126 -0.84 11.33 17.48
CA VAL A 126 -1.32 10.21 18.33
C VAL A 126 -2.84 10.13 18.32
N LYS A 127 -3.53 11.28 18.47
CA LYS A 127 -5.00 11.35 18.40
C LYS A 127 -5.52 10.80 17.06
N MET A 128 -4.90 11.20 15.95
CA MET A 128 -5.26 10.73 14.61
C MET A 128 -5.07 9.21 14.49
N MET A 129 -3.93 8.69 14.93
CA MET A 129 -3.63 7.26 14.87
C MET A 129 -4.59 6.41 15.73
N VAL A 130 -4.97 6.90 16.91
CA VAL A 130 -5.99 6.24 17.75
C VAL A 130 -7.35 6.26 17.05
N LEU A 131 -7.81 7.42 16.57
CA LEU A 131 -9.14 7.56 15.96
C LEU A 131 -9.26 6.71 14.69
N ASP A 132 -8.31 6.86 13.77
CA ASP A 132 -8.32 6.18 12.48
C ASP A 132 -8.03 4.67 12.65
N GLY A 133 -7.12 4.31 13.56
CA GLY A 133 -6.81 2.92 13.86
C GLY A 133 -7.99 2.20 14.51
N CYS A 134 -8.69 2.83 15.46
CA CYS A 134 -9.92 2.28 16.04
C CYS A 134 -11.04 2.16 15.01
N PHE A 135 -11.17 3.12 14.09
CA PHE A 135 -12.14 3.01 12.99
C PHE A 135 -11.89 1.76 12.14
N VAL A 136 -10.64 1.57 11.67
CA VAL A 136 -10.28 0.42 10.84
C VAL A 136 -10.45 -0.91 11.59
N VAL A 137 -9.95 -0.99 12.82
CA VAL A 137 -10.03 -2.21 13.64
C VAL A 137 -11.47 -2.56 13.97
N GLU A 138 -12.27 -1.58 14.41
CA GLU A 138 -13.68 -1.81 14.72
C GLU A 138 -14.48 -2.18 13.48
N LEU A 139 -14.17 -1.59 12.32
CA LEU A 139 -14.79 -1.99 11.04
C LEU A 139 -14.54 -3.46 10.72
N PHE A 140 -13.29 -3.93 10.84
CA PHE A 140 -12.97 -5.34 10.64
C PHE A 140 -13.64 -6.25 11.67
N CYS A 141 -13.66 -5.83 12.95
CA CYS A 141 -14.37 -6.59 13.99
C CYS A 141 -15.87 -6.69 13.74
N ILE A 142 -16.51 -5.62 13.27
CA ILE A 142 -17.94 -5.63 12.94
C ILE A 142 -18.22 -6.56 11.77
N VAL A 143 -17.47 -6.43 10.67
CA VAL A 143 -17.68 -7.26 9.47
C VAL A 143 -17.36 -8.73 9.75
N GLY A 144 -16.32 -9.01 10.55
CA GLY A 144 -15.97 -10.36 10.98
C GLY A 144 -16.83 -10.92 12.12
N GLY A 145 -17.90 -10.25 12.54
CA GLY A 145 -18.83 -10.75 13.56
C GLY A 145 -18.30 -10.77 15.00
N LEU A 146 -17.21 -10.07 15.29
CA LEU A 146 -16.63 -9.92 16.63
C LEU A 146 -17.22 -8.75 17.43
N SER A 147 -17.93 -7.84 16.78
CA SER A 147 -18.59 -6.69 17.41
C SER A 147 -20.02 -6.59 16.89
N ASP A 148 -20.96 -6.35 17.80
CA ASP A 148 -22.36 -6.12 17.45
C ASP A 148 -22.48 -4.82 16.65
N THR A 149 -23.19 -4.88 15.52
CA THR A 149 -23.54 -3.68 14.76
C THR A 149 -24.48 -2.81 15.58
N ASN A 150 -24.23 -1.50 15.60
CA ASN A 150 -25.34 -0.58 15.76
C ASN A 150 -26.03 -0.54 14.38
N ILE A 151 -27.11 -1.29 14.23
CA ILE A 151 -27.82 -1.60 12.97
C ILE A 151 -28.18 -0.33 12.16
N ASP A 152 -28.17 0.85 12.80
CA ASP A 152 -28.53 2.13 12.20
C ASP A 152 -27.35 2.95 11.65
N ASP A 153 -26.14 2.41 11.49
CA ASP A 153 -25.06 3.16 10.82
C ASP A 153 -25.18 3.12 9.29
N PRO A 154 -25.32 4.27 8.61
CA PRO A 154 -25.43 4.34 7.15
C PRO A 154 -24.31 3.62 6.38
N ILE A 155 -23.11 3.48 6.97
CA ILE A 155 -21.98 2.78 6.34
C ILE A 155 -22.33 1.33 5.96
N PHE A 156 -23.11 0.64 6.81
CA PHE A 156 -23.49 -0.76 6.58
C PHE A 156 -24.82 -0.90 5.84
N ASN A 157 -25.66 0.13 5.87
CA ASN A 157 -26.96 0.14 5.17
C ASN A 157 -26.82 0.50 3.69
N MET A 158 -25.72 1.16 3.30
CA MET A 158 -25.45 1.54 1.92
C MET A 158 -24.23 0.77 1.38
N GLN A 159 -24.49 -0.32 0.66
CA GLN A 159 -23.46 -1.23 0.13
C GLN A 159 -22.34 -0.49 -0.64
N TRP A 160 -22.68 0.59 -1.35
CA TRP A 160 -21.71 1.38 -2.10
C TRP A 160 -20.65 2.01 -1.18
N ILE A 161 -21.00 2.48 0.02
CA ILE A 161 -20.05 3.11 0.95
C ILE A 161 -18.93 2.14 1.31
N LEU A 162 -19.29 0.90 1.66
CA LEU A 162 -18.33 -0.12 2.04
C LEU A 162 -17.33 -0.43 0.92
N THR A 163 -17.79 -0.48 -0.34
CA THR A 163 -16.91 -0.70 -1.49
C THR A 163 -15.90 0.44 -1.68
N PHE A 164 -16.29 1.69 -1.44
CA PHE A 164 -15.36 2.83 -1.50
C PHE A 164 -14.39 2.84 -0.32
N ILE A 165 -14.84 2.44 0.89
CA ILE A 165 -13.94 2.28 2.05
C ILE A 165 -12.87 1.24 1.72
N MET A 166 -13.26 0.07 1.21
CA MET A 166 -12.33 -1.01 0.82
C MET A 166 -11.27 -0.51 -0.17
N ARG A 167 -11.66 0.28 -1.16
CA ARG A 167 -10.72 0.89 -2.13
C ARG A 167 -9.77 1.87 -1.46
N ASP A 168 -10.30 2.78 -0.64
CA ASP A 168 -9.52 3.81 0.01
C ASP A 168 -8.52 3.24 1.03
N LEU A 169 -8.87 2.15 1.73
CA LEU A 169 -7.97 1.47 2.67
C LEU A 169 -6.79 0.76 2.00
N LEU A 170 -6.83 0.57 0.67
CA LEU A 170 -5.75 -0.04 -0.13
C LEU A 170 -4.99 1.00 -0.98
N ARG A 171 -5.18 2.30 -0.75
CA ARG A 171 -4.38 3.34 -1.42
C ARG A 171 -3.06 3.57 -0.70
N LEU A 172 -1.97 3.70 -1.45
CA LEU A 172 -0.62 3.84 -0.92
C LEU A 172 -0.46 5.04 0.02
N GLU A 173 -1.05 6.20 -0.35
CA GLU A 173 -0.98 7.41 0.48
C GLU A 173 -1.94 7.39 1.68
N ASN A 174 -2.87 6.44 1.75
CA ASN A 174 -3.98 6.44 2.70
C ASN A 174 -3.83 5.31 3.74
N GLN A 175 -2.68 5.28 4.41
CA GLN A 175 -2.29 4.16 5.27
C GLN A 175 -1.93 4.59 6.68
N ILE A 176 -2.08 3.62 7.58
CA ILE A 176 -1.52 3.62 8.93
C ILE A 176 -0.62 2.38 9.06
N PRO A 177 0.50 2.47 9.80
CA PRO A 177 1.35 1.30 10.01
C PRO A 177 0.58 0.16 10.67
N PHE A 178 0.72 -1.05 10.14
CA PHE A 178 -0.05 -2.22 10.57
C PHE A 178 0.17 -2.55 12.05
N PHE A 179 1.37 -2.29 12.58
CA PHE A 179 1.67 -2.49 14.00
C PHE A 179 0.79 -1.63 14.92
N VAL A 180 0.31 -0.47 14.47
CA VAL A 180 -0.62 0.38 15.24
C VAL A 180 -1.97 -0.31 15.31
N LEU A 181 -2.47 -0.77 14.16
CA LEU A 181 -3.73 -1.52 14.08
C LEU A 181 -3.66 -2.79 14.92
N GLU A 182 -2.56 -3.53 14.84
CA GLU A 182 -2.33 -4.76 15.61
C GLU A 182 -2.32 -4.48 17.12
N THR A 183 -1.68 -3.38 17.54
CA THR A 183 -1.63 -2.95 18.94
C THR A 183 -3.03 -2.63 19.46
N LEU A 184 -3.79 -1.82 18.71
CA LEU A 184 -5.17 -1.46 19.06
C LEU A 184 -6.08 -2.70 19.08
N PHE A 185 -5.94 -3.60 18.12
CA PHE A 185 -6.70 -4.85 18.08
C PHE A 185 -6.40 -5.74 19.30
N LYS A 186 -5.12 -5.93 19.64
CA LYS A 186 -4.69 -6.71 20.82
C LYS A 186 -5.21 -6.14 22.14
N LEU A 187 -5.35 -4.82 22.23
CA LEU A 187 -6.00 -4.15 23.36
C LEU A 187 -7.52 -4.32 23.37
N SER A 188 -8.12 -4.61 22.21
CA SER A 188 -9.57 -4.77 22.08
C SER A 188 -10.10 -6.16 22.42
N ILE A 189 -9.22 -7.17 22.47
CA ILE A 189 -9.56 -8.58 22.71
C ILE A 189 -9.14 -9.01 24.13
N SER A 190 -9.95 -9.85 24.79
CA SER A 190 -9.61 -10.38 26.12
C SER A 190 -8.57 -11.48 26.06
N GLY A 191 -7.85 -11.69 27.18
CA GLY A 191 -6.95 -12.83 27.33
C GLY A 191 -7.63 -14.20 27.19
N SER A 192 -8.92 -14.31 27.54
CA SER A 192 -9.73 -15.52 27.34
C SER A 192 -10.04 -15.80 25.87
N ASP A 193 -10.16 -14.74 25.05
CA ASP A 193 -10.65 -14.82 23.68
C ASP A 193 -9.51 -15.09 22.68
N ARG A 194 -8.26 -14.85 23.09
CA ARG A 194 -7.05 -15.00 22.26
C ARG A 194 -6.84 -16.39 21.64
N LYS A 195 -7.47 -17.43 22.18
CA LYS A 195 -7.35 -18.80 21.63
C LYS A 195 -8.35 -19.11 20.51
N ASN A 196 -9.44 -18.34 20.40
CA ASN A 196 -10.57 -18.65 19.52
C ASN A 196 -10.96 -17.47 18.60
N VAL A 197 -10.25 -16.34 18.64
CA VAL A 197 -10.53 -15.16 17.81
C VAL A 197 -9.57 -15.11 16.62
N CYS A 198 -10.13 -14.82 15.44
CA CYS A 198 -9.38 -14.61 14.20
C CYS A 198 -8.32 -13.52 14.39
N SER A 199 -7.13 -13.70 13.78
CA SER A 199 -6.09 -12.68 13.81
C SER A 199 -6.57 -11.39 13.10
N LEU A 200 -5.97 -10.24 13.44
CA LEU A 200 -6.25 -9.00 12.69
C LEU A 200 -5.98 -9.18 11.20
N THR A 201 -4.93 -9.94 10.86
CA THR A 201 -4.59 -10.31 9.49
C THR A 201 -5.72 -11.07 8.82
N GLN A 202 -6.25 -12.11 9.46
CA GLN A 202 -7.36 -12.89 8.92
C GLN A 202 -8.60 -12.01 8.71
N LEU A 203 -9.00 -11.22 9.72
CA LEU A 203 -10.14 -10.30 9.61
C LEU A 203 -9.96 -9.28 8.47
N SER A 204 -8.74 -8.76 8.31
CA SER A 204 -8.42 -7.80 7.23
C SER A 204 -8.54 -8.46 5.86
N LEU A 205 -8.00 -9.66 5.69
CA LEU A 205 -8.05 -10.39 4.41
C LEU A 205 -9.47 -10.83 4.08
N GLU A 206 -10.24 -11.33 5.06
CA GLU A 206 -11.67 -11.65 4.91
C GLU A 206 -12.48 -10.42 4.49
N PHE A 207 -12.20 -9.27 5.12
CA PHE A 207 -12.82 -7.99 4.75
C PHE A 207 -12.59 -7.64 3.29
N PHE A 208 -11.36 -7.71 2.78
CA PHE A 208 -11.11 -7.42 1.36
C PHE A 208 -11.58 -8.55 0.43
N ASN A 209 -11.75 -9.77 0.95
CA ASN A 209 -12.21 -10.91 0.15
C ASN A 209 -13.65 -10.76 -0.36
N TYR A 210 -14.45 -9.85 0.20
CA TYR A 210 -15.74 -9.48 -0.39
C TYR A 210 -15.62 -8.93 -1.82
N MET A 211 -14.48 -8.32 -2.17
CA MET A 211 -14.23 -7.78 -3.51
C MET A 211 -13.55 -8.80 -4.44
N VAL A 212 -12.73 -9.71 -3.89
CA VAL A 212 -11.90 -10.63 -4.70
C VAL A 212 -12.49 -12.04 -4.80
N GLN A 213 -13.27 -12.47 -3.81
CA GLN A 213 -14.01 -13.75 -3.77
C GLN A 213 -13.12 -15.00 -3.89
N ARG A 214 -11.98 -15.00 -3.18
CA ARG A 214 -11.07 -16.16 -3.08
C ARG A 214 -11.66 -17.23 -2.13
N PRO A 215 -11.32 -18.52 -2.31
CA PRO A 215 -11.70 -19.58 -1.38
C PRO A 215 -11.24 -19.30 0.06
N VAL A 216 -12.01 -19.77 1.05
CA VAL A 216 -11.74 -19.51 2.47
C VAL A 216 -10.40 -20.08 2.91
N GLU A 217 -10.06 -21.28 2.43
CA GLU A 217 -8.82 -21.99 2.75
C GLU A 217 -7.59 -21.18 2.30
N VAL A 218 -7.73 -20.42 1.21
CA VAL A 218 -6.67 -19.53 0.71
C VAL A 218 -6.45 -18.38 1.68
N ILE A 219 -7.50 -17.81 2.24
CA ILE A 219 -7.38 -16.72 3.22
C ILE A 219 -6.77 -17.24 4.53
N GLU A 220 -7.22 -18.39 5.00
CA GLU A 220 -6.69 -19.05 6.21
C GLU A 220 -5.18 -19.34 6.11
N ASN A 221 -4.70 -19.78 4.94
CA ASN A 221 -3.28 -20.02 4.68
C ASN A 221 -2.40 -18.76 4.80
N HIS A 222 -3.00 -17.56 4.86
CA HIS A 222 -2.32 -16.29 4.98
C HIS A 222 -2.60 -15.58 6.32
N ALA A 223 -3.23 -16.25 7.29
CA ALA A 223 -3.60 -15.67 8.59
C ALA A 223 -2.40 -15.19 9.44
N ASP A 224 -1.21 -15.74 9.18
CA ASP A 224 0.05 -15.40 9.88
C ASP A 224 0.88 -14.32 9.17
N LEU A 225 0.38 -13.77 8.05
CA LEU A 225 1.08 -12.69 7.36
C LEU A 225 1.18 -11.44 8.25
N ILE A 226 2.34 -10.80 8.17
CA ILE A 226 2.61 -9.52 8.83
C ILE A 226 2.97 -8.50 7.75
N GLY A 227 1.97 -7.71 7.35
CA GLY A 227 2.20 -6.60 6.42
C GLY A 227 2.72 -5.35 7.13
N LYS A 228 3.31 -4.44 6.36
CA LYS A 228 3.74 -3.12 6.87
C LYS A 228 2.57 -2.16 7.06
N HIS A 229 1.59 -2.25 6.19
CA HIS A 229 0.28 -1.57 6.21
C HIS A 229 -0.72 -2.44 5.42
N LEU A 230 -1.98 -2.00 5.27
CA LEU A 230 -3.05 -2.83 4.67
C LEU A 230 -2.80 -3.19 3.20
N LEU A 231 -2.34 -2.25 2.37
CA LEU A 231 -1.97 -2.51 0.98
C LEU A 231 -0.86 -3.56 0.86
N ASP A 232 0.19 -3.46 1.69
CA ASP A 232 1.27 -4.46 1.68
C ASP A 232 0.76 -5.83 2.14
N LEU A 233 -0.04 -5.88 3.21
CA LEU A 233 -0.65 -7.13 3.67
C LEU A 233 -1.49 -7.78 2.56
N PHE A 234 -2.36 -7.00 1.93
CA PHE A 234 -3.22 -7.47 0.84
C PHE A 234 -2.38 -7.98 -0.33
N ARG A 235 -1.36 -7.22 -0.76
CA ARG A 235 -0.40 -7.61 -1.78
C ARG A 235 0.31 -8.93 -1.46
N MET A 236 0.82 -9.07 -0.24
CA MET A 236 1.54 -10.26 0.22
C MET A 236 0.68 -11.53 0.12
N SER A 237 -0.64 -11.40 0.30
CA SER A 237 -1.58 -12.53 0.20
C SER A 237 -1.72 -13.14 -1.20
N PHE A 238 -1.17 -12.48 -2.23
CA PHE A 238 -1.09 -13.01 -3.61
C PHE A 238 0.30 -13.54 -3.95
N LEU A 239 1.32 -13.33 -3.11
CA LEU A 239 2.67 -13.78 -3.42
C LEU A 239 2.78 -15.31 -3.29
N PRO A 240 3.56 -15.97 -4.16
CA PRO A 240 3.81 -17.40 -4.03
C PRO A 240 4.53 -17.70 -2.70
N SER A 241 4.18 -18.81 -2.05
CA SER A 241 4.67 -19.17 -0.71
C SER A 241 6.20 -19.27 -0.62
N SER A 242 6.91 -19.51 -1.72
CA SER A 242 8.38 -19.54 -1.78
C SER A 242 9.05 -18.16 -1.63
N SER A 243 8.29 -17.07 -1.77
CA SER A 243 8.78 -15.69 -1.71
C SER A 243 8.54 -15.02 -0.34
N GLN A 244 7.87 -15.71 0.58
CA GLN A 244 7.65 -15.23 1.95
C GLN A 244 8.88 -15.53 2.82
N VAL A 245 9.97 -14.78 2.59
CA VAL A 245 11.15 -14.83 3.46
C VAL A 245 10.88 -13.97 4.69
N THR A 246 10.69 -14.60 5.84
CA THR A 246 10.76 -13.92 7.14
C THR A 246 12.18 -13.40 7.37
N PRO A 247 12.37 -12.24 8.04
CA PRO A 247 13.70 -11.76 8.41
C PRO A 247 14.25 -12.66 9.52
N ARG A 248 14.90 -13.75 9.12
CA ARG A 248 15.62 -14.64 10.03
C ARG A 248 16.95 -13.97 10.35
N ASN A 249 17.14 -13.61 11.62
CA ASN A 249 18.36 -13.06 12.20
C ASN A 249 19.62 -13.63 11.52
N ARG A 250 20.32 -12.79 10.75
CA ARG A 250 21.66 -13.10 10.27
C ARG A 250 22.64 -12.88 11.41
N THR A 251 22.82 -13.92 12.23
CA THR A 251 24.08 -14.09 12.95
C THR A 251 25.19 -14.30 11.93
N THR A 252 26.26 -13.54 12.16
CA THR A 252 27.49 -13.48 11.39
C THR A 252 28.16 -14.83 11.21
N SER A 253 28.45 -15.22 9.96
CA SER A 253 29.76 -15.78 9.60
C SER A 253 29.97 -15.88 8.07
N SER A 254 31.11 -15.32 7.66
CA SER A 254 31.98 -15.73 6.55
C SER A 254 31.50 -15.63 5.08
N SER A 255 32.06 -14.60 4.43
CA SER A 255 32.85 -14.67 3.18
C SER A 255 32.21 -15.26 1.92
N GLY A 256 31.84 -14.38 0.99
CA GLY A 256 31.55 -14.69 -0.41
C GLY A 256 31.23 -13.41 -1.18
N GLU A 257 32.03 -13.10 -2.19
CA GLU A 257 32.09 -11.85 -2.94
C GLU A 257 30.74 -11.41 -3.55
N LEU A 258 30.37 -10.14 -3.31
CA LEU A 258 29.18 -9.52 -3.86
C LEU A 258 29.57 -8.65 -5.06
N SER A 259 29.33 -9.14 -6.27
CA SER A 259 29.37 -8.32 -7.49
C SER A 259 28.19 -7.35 -7.46
N ARG A 260 28.49 -6.07 -7.19
CA ARG A 260 27.53 -4.96 -7.24
C ARG A 260 27.35 -4.51 -8.68
N ASN A 261 26.27 -4.93 -9.32
CA ASN A 261 25.75 -4.19 -10.47
C ASN A 261 24.69 -3.21 -9.99
N THR A 262 25.11 -1.95 -9.86
CA THR A 262 24.25 -0.80 -9.64
C THR A 262 23.75 -0.32 -11.01
N SER A 263 22.44 -0.42 -11.25
CA SER A 263 21.76 0.30 -12.33
C SER A 263 20.47 0.91 -11.79
N SER A 264 20.65 2.03 -11.10
CA SER A 264 19.58 2.79 -10.44
C SER A 264 19.58 4.22 -10.99
N THR A 265 18.90 4.46 -12.12
CA THR A 265 18.34 5.81 -12.40
C THR A 265 17.26 5.88 -13.50
N GLU A 266 16.94 4.84 -14.26
CA GLU A 266 15.99 4.97 -15.40
C GLU A 266 14.55 4.42 -15.16
N ARG A 267 14.28 3.73 -14.04
CA ARG A 267 13.07 2.90 -13.87
C ARG A 267 11.75 3.66 -13.60
N THR A 268 11.80 4.90 -13.11
CA THR A 268 10.61 5.64 -12.64
C THR A 268 9.74 6.21 -13.76
N SER A 269 10.27 6.35 -15.00
CA SER A 269 9.48 6.81 -16.16
C SER A 269 8.80 5.66 -16.93
N THR A 270 9.28 4.43 -16.75
CA THR A 270 9.02 3.29 -17.64
C THR A 270 7.71 2.55 -17.37
N ILE A 271 7.16 2.62 -16.15
CA ILE A 271 6.00 1.81 -15.74
C ILE A 271 4.69 2.60 -15.74
N SER A 272 4.74 3.94 -15.59
CA SER A 272 3.51 4.75 -15.66
C SER A 272 2.76 4.57 -16.98
N THR A 273 3.50 4.39 -18.09
CA THR A 273 2.92 4.26 -19.44
C THR A 273 2.11 2.96 -19.62
N CYS A 274 2.53 1.85 -18.99
CA CYS A 274 1.87 0.55 -19.11
C CYS A 274 0.45 0.52 -18.51
N LEU A 275 0.18 1.41 -17.56
CA LEU A 275 -1.07 1.44 -16.80
C LEU A 275 -2.06 2.52 -17.31
N SER A 276 -1.61 3.42 -18.18
CA SER A 276 -2.45 4.44 -18.85
C SER A 276 -3.19 3.92 -20.09
N GLU A 277 -2.69 2.88 -20.75
CA GLU A 277 -3.28 2.39 -22.01
C GLU A 277 -4.64 1.68 -21.81
N GLU A 278 -4.96 1.24 -20.59
CA GLU A 278 -6.27 0.65 -20.28
C GLU A 278 -7.34 1.68 -19.88
N THR A 279 -6.95 2.85 -19.35
CA THR A 279 -7.91 3.88 -18.89
C THR A 279 -8.23 4.95 -19.92
N SER A 280 -7.46 5.02 -21.02
CA SER A 280 -7.62 6.02 -22.09
C SER A 280 -8.43 5.53 -23.30
N LYS A 281 -8.95 4.29 -23.31
CA LYS A 281 -9.85 3.79 -24.37
C LYS A 281 -11.29 4.28 -24.20
N MET A 282 -11.45 5.60 -24.09
CA MET A 282 -12.68 6.29 -24.48
C MET A 282 -12.26 7.67 -24.99
N SER A 283 -12.35 7.85 -26.31
CA SER A 283 -12.05 9.07 -27.08
C SER A 283 -10.59 9.57 -27.14
N THR A 284 -9.81 9.13 -28.13
CA THR A 284 -9.41 9.90 -29.33
C THR A 284 -8.30 9.17 -30.10
N SER A 285 -8.30 9.32 -31.42
CA SER A 285 -7.32 8.73 -32.32
C SER A 285 -6.04 9.56 -32.33
N SER A 286 -5.02 9.12 -31.61
CA SER A 286 -3.63 9.53 -31.87
C SER A 286 -2.75 8.29 -31.87
N THR A 287 -2.11 8.06 -33.01
CA THR A 287 -1.01 7.11 -33.19
C THR A 287 0.16 7.54 -32.32
N GLU A 288 0.25 7.00 -31.11
CA GLU A 288 1.49 7.00 -30.33
C GLU A 288 2.34 5.81 -30.77
N GLU A 289 3.61 6.08 -31.09
CA GLU A 289 4.62 5.07 -31.36
C GLU A 289 4.75 4.15 -30.13
N PRO A 290 4.72 2.81 -30.29
CA PRO A 290 4.76 1.90 -29.16
C PRO A 290 6.07 2.08 -28.41
N SER A 291 5.99 2.26 -27.09
CA SER A 291 7.19 2.44 -26.27
C SER A 291 8.20 1.32 -26.54
N THR A 292 9.45 1.69 -26.79
CA THR A 292 10.55 0.77 -27.14
C THR A 292 10.75 -0.35 -26.11
N PHE A 293 10.22 -0.20 -24.89
CA PHE A 293 10.40 -1.12 -23.77
C PHE A 293 9.34 -2.22 -23.66
N LEU A 294 8.16 -2.05 -24.26
CA LEU A 294 7.12 -3.10 -24.33
C LEU A 294 7.47 -4.22 -25.33
N GLN A 295 8.64 -4.15 -25.97
CA GLN A 295 9.12 -5.17 -26.91
C GLN A 295 9.86 -6.34 -26.24
N LEU A 296 9.98 -6.36 -24.91
CA LEU A 296 10.62 -7.46 -24.18
C LEU A 296 9.96 -8.81 -24.45
N ILE A 297 8.63 -8.81 -24.57
CA ILE A 297 7.82 -9.99 -24.87
C ILE A 297 6.90 -9.64 -26.04
N PRO A 298 6.82 -10.48 -27.09
CA PRO A 298 5.86 -10.24 -28.16
C PRO A 298 4.41 -10.24 -27.65
N SER A 299 3.57 -9.40 -28.26
CA SER A 299 2.10 -9.38 -28.06
C SER A 299 1.49 -10.79 -28.03
N ALA A 300 0.37 -10.95 -27.33
CA ALA A 300 -0.37 -12.21 -27.31
C ALA A 300 -0.70 -12.70 -28.74
N LYS A 301 -1.03 -11.78 -29.65
CA LYS A 301 -1.28 -12.09 -31.07
C LYS A 301 -0.06 -12.68 -31.76
N LYS A 302 1.12 -12.08 -31.60
CA LYS A 302 2.38 -12.57 -32.18
C LYS A 302 2.79 -13.92 -31.60
N LEU A 303 2.67 -14.10 -30.28
CA LEU A 303 2.94 -15.38 -29.62
C LEU A 303 2.01 -16.47 -30.12
N HIS A 304 0.72 -16.16 -30.28
CA HIS A 304 -0.25 -17.10 -30.83
C HIS A 304 0.08 -17.52 -32.26
N LEU A 305 0.46 -16.57 -33.12
CA LEU A 305 0.91 -16.85 -34.49
C LEU A 305 2.21 -17.68 -34.53
N ALA A 306 3.06 -17.56 -33.52
CA ALA A 306 4.25 -18.39 -33.35
C ALA A 306 3.97 -19.79 -32.78
N GLY A 307 2.69 -20.15 -32.55
CA GLY A 307 2.28 -21.47 -32.07
C GLY A 307 2.10 -21.58 -30.56
N ILE A 308 2.21 -20.49 -29.81
CA ILE A 308 1.94 -20.49 -28.36
C ILE A 308 0.44 -20.49 -28.11
N GLN A 309 -0.02 -21.42 -27.28
CA GLN A 309 -1.42 -21.52 -26.88
C GLN A 309 -1.65 -20.80 -25.56
N PHE A 310 -2.77 -20.08 -25.46
CA PHE A 310 -3.21 -19.44 -24.22
C PHE A 310 -4.32 -20.27 -23.59
N LYS A 311 -4.22 -20.55 -22.29
CA LYS A 311 -5.26 -21.24 -21.52
C LYS A 311 -5.50 -20.54 -20.18
N PRO A 312 -6.72 -20.59 -19.64
CA PRO A 312 -6.95 -20.15 -18.27
C PRO A 312 -6.14 -21.04 -17.30
N GLY A 313 -5.38 -20.39 -16.42
CA GLY A 313 -4.69 -21.04 -15.31
C GLY A 313 -5.65 -21.29 -14.14
N LYS A 314 -5.47 -22.41 -13.43
CA LYS A 314 -6.14 -22.66 -12.14
C LYS A 314 -5.14 -22.31 -11.04
N SER A 315 -5.34 -21.17 -10.39
CA SER A 315 -4.55 -20.73 -9.25
C SER A 315 -5.31 -19.73 -8.40
N ASP A 316 -4.99 -19.70 -7.11
CA ASP A 316 -5.57 -18.78 -6.13
C ASP A 316 -4.87 -17.42 -6.09
N SER A 317 -3.82 -17.26 -6.91
CA SER A 317 -3.12 -16.01 -7.14
C SER A 317 -3.08 -15.69 -8.63
N PHE A 318 -3.39 -14.44 -8.98
CA PHE A 318 -3.26 -13.95 -10.34
C PHE A 318 -1.79 -13.89 -10.82
N LEU A 319 -0.83 -13.96 -9.90
CA LEU A 319 0.60 -13.93 -10.19
C LEU A 319 1.16 -15.27 -10.68
N ASP A 320 0.41 -16.37 -10.56
CA ASP A 320 0.86 -17.73 -10.87
C ASP A 320 0.74 -18.07 -12.37
N VAL A 321 1.49 -17.32 -13.18
CA VAL A 321 1.60 -17.54 -14.64
C VAL A 321 2.54 -18.71 -14.91
N LYS A 322 2.08 -19.70 -15.69
CA LYS A 322 2.84 -20.92 -16.02
C LYS A 322 3.05 -21.03 -17.52
N PHE A 323 4.26 -21.36 -17.96
CA PHE A 323 4.55 -21.65 -19.37
C PHE A 323 5.18 -23.03 -19.50
N ASN A 324 4.43 -23.98 -20.05
CA ASN A 324 4.86 -25.37 -20.21
C ASN A 324 4.47 -25.90 -21.59
N ASN A 325 5.42 -26.51 -22.30
CA ASN A 325 5.20 -27.16 -23.61
C ASN A 325 4.43 -26.29 -24.63
N GLY A 326 4.82 -25.01 -24.75
CA GLY A 326 4.17 -24.08 -25.68
C GLY A 326 2.78 -23.59 -25.25
N VAL A 327 2.34 -23.92 -24.03
CA VAL A 327 1.09 -23.44 -23.45
C VAL A 327 1.39 -22.44 -22.34
N LEU A 328 0.92 -21.21 -22.53
CA LEU A 328 0.92 -20.15 -21.54
C LEU A 328 -0.41 -20.16 -20.77
N GLN A 329 -0.35 -20.51 -19.49
CA GLN A 329 -1.48 -20.53 -18.58
C GLN A 329 -1.46 -19.27 -17.71
N ILE A 330 -2.48 -18.44 -17.85
CA ILE A 330 -2.62 -17.20 -17.08
C ILE A 330 -3.89 -17.33 -16.23
N PRO A 331 -3.81 -17.21 -14.89
CA PRO A 331 -5.00 -17.20 -14.05
C PRO A 331 -5.98 -16.10 -14.45
N LEU A 332 -7.28 -16.37 -14.34
CA LEU A 332 -8.30 -15.38 -14.66
C LEU A 332 -8.28 -14.25 -13.63
N LEU A 333 -8.32 -13.02 -14.11
CA LEU A 333 -8.34 -11.81 -13.30
C LEU A 333 -9.41 -10.89 -13.86
N THR A 334 -10.39 -10.54 -13.03
CA THR A 334 -11.40 -9.55 -13.38
C THR A 334 -10.83 -8.15 -13.20
N ILE A 335 -10.84 -7.37 -14.28
CA ILE A 335 -10.43 -5.96 -14.27
C ILE A 335 -11.68 -5.11 -14.04
N ASP A 336 -11.76 -4.49 -12.86
CA ASP A 336 -12.80 -3.55 -12.47
C ASP A 336 -12.16 -2.34 -11.75
N ASP A 337 -13.00 -1.38 -11.37
CA ASP A 337 -12.57 -0.17 -10.66
C ASP A 337 -11.80 -0.44 -9.35
N PHE A 338 -12.05 -1.57 -8.70
CA PHE A 338 -11.35 -1.98 -7.48
C PHE A 338 -9.99 -2.59 -7.84
N SER A 339 -9.96 -3.61 -8.68
CA SER A 339 -8.71 -4.32 -9.02
C SER A 339 -7.73 -3.39 -9.75
N SER A 340 -8.19 -2.56 -10.69
CA SER A 340 -7.34 -1.53 -11.32
C SER A 340 -6.74 -0.57 -10.29
N SER A 341 -7.53 -0.09 -9.32
CA SER A 341 -7.03 0.77 -8.25
C SER A 341 -5.97 0.07 -7.42
N VAL A 342 -6.20 -1.19 -7.04
CA VAL A 342 -5.23 -1.97 -6.26
C VAL A 342 -3.94 -2.21 -7.04
N PHE A 343 -4.01 -2.56 -8.33
CA PHE A 343 -2.82 -2.75 -9.18
C PHE A 343 -1.95 -1.50 -9.21
N LEU A 344 -2.54 -0.34 -9.48
CA LEU A 344 -1.83 0.94 -9.55
C LEU A 344 -1.11 1.27 -8.24
N ASN A 345 -1.76 1.00 -7.11
CA ASN A 345 -1.19 1.26 -5.79
C ASN A 345 -0.13 0.23 -5.40
N CYS A 346 -0.31 -1.05 -5.70
CA CYS A 346 0.71 -2.09 -5.51
C CYS A 346 1.96 -1.81 -6.34
N VAL A 347 1.81 -1.42 -7.61
CA VAL A 347 2.93 -1.04 -8.47
C VAL A 347 3.63 0.19 -7.93
N ALA A 348 2.89 1.24 -7.55
CA ALA A 348 3.48 2.43 -6.93
C ALA A 348 4.26 2.06 -5.66
N PHE A 349 3.73 1.16 -4.83
CA PHE A 349 4.39 0.71 -3.62
C PHE A 349 5.69 -0.04 -3.91
N GLU A 350 5.66 -1.02 -4.82
CA GLU A 350 6.87 -1.76 -5.25
C GLU A 350 7.92 -0.86 -5.89
N GLN A 351 7.51 0.19 -6.62
CA GLN A 351 8.45 1.15 -7.22
C GLN A 351 9.05 2.13 -6.20
N CYS A 352 8.32 2.46 -5.13
CA CYS A 352 8.82 3.36 -4.10
C CYS A 352 9.65 2.63 -3.03
N TYR A 353 9.39 1.34 -2.80
CA TYR A 353 9.95 0.60 -1.69
C TYR A 353 10.93 -0.50 -2.12
N HIS A 354 12.23 -0.22 -2.07
CA HIS A 354 13.26 -1.14 -2.59
C HIS A 354 13.55 -2.36 -1.71
N TYR A 355 12.94 -2.47 -0.52
CA TYR A 355 13.10 -3.60 0.40
C TYR A 355 12.10 -4.75 0.13
N ILE A 356 11.25 -4.63 -0.88
CA ILE A 356 10.29 -5.68 -1.26
C ILE A 356 10.53 -6.19 -2.69
N THR A 357 9.89 -7.31 -2.98
CA THR A 357 9.87 -7.91 -4.32
C THR A 357 8.98 -7.13 -5.28
N ASN A 358 9.23 -7.24 -6.59
CA ASN A 358 8.49 -6.51 -7.62
C ASN A 358 7.49 -7.41 -8.38
N HIS A 359 6.85 -8.37 -7.71
CA HIS A 359 6.01 -9.36 -8.40
C HIS A 359 4.81 -8.74 -9.11
N VAL A 360 4.12 -7.77 -8.48
CA VAL A 360 2.95 -7.13 -9.09
C VAL A 360 3.35 -6.25 -10.27
N THR A 361 4.47 -5.52 -10.15
CA THR A 361 5.06 -4.73 -11.23
C THR A 361 5.50 -5.61 -12.39
N THR A 362 6.15 -6.74 -12.10
CA THR A 362 6.58 -7.70 -13.12
C THR A 362 5.38 -8.27 -13.85
N TYR A 363 4.32 -8.62 -13.13
CA TYR A 363 3.05 -9.05 -13.72
C TYR A 363 2.40 -7.95 -14.57
N ALA A 364 2.31 -6.72 -14.07
CA ALA A 364 1.73 -5.60 -14.81
C ALA A 364 2.51 -5.31 -16.11
N THR A 365 3.84 -5.37 -16.04
CA THR A 365 4.71 -5.21 -17.23
C THR A 365 4.52 -6.35 -18.22
N PHE A 366 4.45 -7.59 -17.72
CA PHE A 366 4.17 -8.77 -18.54
C PHE A 366 2.82 -8.67 -19.26
N MET A 367 1.76 -8.30 -18.54
CA MET A 367 0.43 -8.12 -19.12
C MET A 367 0.41 -6.96 -20.13
N GLY A 368 1.08 -5.85 -19.83
CA GLY A 368 1.25 -4.74 -20.78
C GLY A 368 1.93 -5.16 -22.08
N CYS A 369 2.93 -6.04 -22.04
CA CYS A 369 3.56 -6.57 -23.25
C CYS A 369 2.63 -7.51 -24.05
N LEU A 370 1.72 -8.23 -23.37
CA LEU A 370 0.81 -9.17 -24.04
C LEU A 370 -0.39 -8.46 -24.70
N ILE A 371 -0.85 -7.36 -24.12
CA ILE A 371 -2.04 -6.61 -24.57
C ILE A 371 -1.73 -5.73 -25.78
N ASN A 372 -0.52 -5.18 -25.85
CA ASN A 372 0.00 -4.37 -26.96
C ASN A 372 0.59 -5.24 -28.06
#